data_AF-A0A183JRS9-F1
#
_entry.id   AF-A0A183JRS9-F1
#
_cell.length_a   1.000
_cell.length_b   1.000
_cell.length_c   1.000
_cell.angle_alpha   90.00
_cell.angle_beta   90.00
_cell.angle_gamma   90.00
#
_symmetry.space_group_name_H-M   'P 1'
#
loop_
_entity.id
_entity.type
_entity.pdbx_description
1 polymer ?
#
loop_
_entity_poly.entity_id
_entity_poly.type
_entity_poly.pdbx_seq_one_letter_code
_entity_poly.pdbx_strand_id
1 'polypeptide(L)'
;MSRPISVVVVERHNEVLNYIYRAIGSKTISFSGLKLLHFDSHPDMGIPDVECSEILRDPEQLMKKVSIENWITPMIYAGHVDHVIWMHPTWSRQLLNRKPTCYSIGEDLCTKRLV
;
A
#
# COMPACT_ATOMS: atom_id res chain seq x y z
N MET A 1 22.15 21.32 3.80
CA MET A 1 21.56 20.82 5.06
C MET A 1 20.64 19.67 4.71
N SER A 2 20.79 18.51 5.35
CA SER A 2 19.87 17.39 5.15
C SER A 2 18.47 17.76 5.64
N ARG A 3 17.44 17.46 4.86
CA ARG A 3 16.06 17.60 5.34
C ARG A 3 15.81 16.64 6.51
N PRO A 4 15.10 17.05 7.57
CA PRO A 4 14.70 16.14 8.64
C PRO A 4 13.77 15.05 8.10
N ILE A 5 13.85 13.86 8.70
CA ILE A 5 12.99 12.72 8.35
C ILE A 5 11.70 12.83 9.16
N SER A 6 10.55 12.74 8.50
CA SER A 6 9.25 12.69 9.18
C SER A 6 9.02 11.32 9.81
N VAL A 7 8.60 11.31 11.07
CA VAL A 7 8.27 10.09 11.82
C VAL A 7 6.83 10.22 12.31
N VAL A 8 6.03 9.19 12.06
CA VAL A 8 4.63 9.13 12.46
C VAL A 8 4.40 7.84 13.24
N VAL A 9 3.67 7.95 14.35
CA VAL A 9 3.20 6.81 15.14
C VAL A 9 1.68 6.76 14.96
N VAL A 10 1.17 5.58 14.64
CA VAL A 10 -0.26 5.31 14.45
C VAL A 10 -0.67 4.11 15.29
N GLU A 11 -1.95 4.02 15.65
CA GLU A 11 -2.46 2.88 16.42
C GLU A 11 -2.68 1.67 15.51
N ARG A 12 -3.41 1.87 14.40
CA ARG A 12 -3.68 0.82 13.40
C ARG A 12 -2.91 1.11 12.12
N HIS A 13 -2.42 0.06 11.44
CA HIS A 13 -1.62 0.21 10.22
C HIS A 13 -2.32 1.07 9.15
N ASN A 14 -3.62 0.86 8.94
CA ASN A 14 -4.38 1.57 7.92
C ASN A 14 -4.52 3.08 8.18
N GLU A 15 -4.32 3.55 9.41
CA GLU A 15 -4.37 4.98 9.73
C GLU A 15 -3.21 5.75 9.09
N VAL A 16 -2.12 5.08 8.71
CA VAL A 16 -0.98 5.70 8.02
C VAL A 16 -1.38 6.34 6.69
N LEU A 17 -2.44 5.86 6.04
CA LEU A 17 -2.97 6.41 4.79
C LEU A 17 -3.29 7.90 4.91
N ASN A 18 -3.85 8.34 6.05
CA ASN A 18 -4.14 9.76 6.30
C ASN A 18 -2.87 10.62 6.19
N TYR A 19 -1.76 10.13 6.75
CA TYR A 19 -0.50 10.86 6.79
C TYR A 19 0.19 10.86 5.43
N ILE A 20 0.15 9.73 4.72
CA ILE A 20 0.66 9.62 3.35
C ILE A 20 -0.11 10.56 2.42
N TYR A 21 -1.44 10.53 2.44
CA TYR A 21 -2.28 11.37 1.58
C TYR A 21 -2.13 12.86 1.90
N ARG A 22 -1.98 13.23 3.18
CA ARG A 22 -1.62 14.61 3.57
C ARG A 22 -0.24 15.00 3.06
N ALA A 23 0.75 14.10 3.11
CA ALA A 23 2.08 14.36 2.58
C ALA A 23 2.07 14.54 1.05
N ILE A 24 1.27 13.76 0.33
CA ILE A 24 1.03 13.91 -1.12
C ILE A 24 0.33 15.25 -1.40
N GLY A 25 -0.78 15.54 -0.71
CA GLY A 25 -1.58 16.75 -0.93
C GLY A 25 -0.82 18.04 -0.61
N SER A 26 0.04 18.01 0.42
CA SER A 26 0.96 19.11 0.76
C SER A 26 2.21 19.17 -0.13
N LYS A 27 2.38 18.23 -1.06
CA LYS A 27 3.54 18.10 -1.96
C LYS A 27 4.87 17.92 -1.21
N THR A 28 4.81 17.37 0.01
CA THR A 28 5.99 17.00 0.79
C THR A 28 6.64 15.74 0.23
N ILE A 29 5.84 14.85 -0.36
CA ILE A 29 6.28 13.70 -1.16
C ILE A 29 5.63 13.73 -2.55
N SER A 30 6.20 12.98 -3.48
CA SER A 30 5.69 12.87 -4.85
C SER A 30 4.27 12.29 -4.89
N PHE A 31 3.49 12.71 -5.88
CA PHE A 31 2.14 12.18 -6.11
C PHE A 31 2.14 10.72 -6.58
N SER A 32 3.14 10.31 -7.36
CA SER A 32 3.29 8.96 -7.90
C SER A 32 4.74 8.50 -7.89
N GLY A 33 4.96 7.21 -8.15
CA GLY A 33 6.28 6.60 -8.18
C GLY A 33 6.91 6.36 -6.80
N LEU A 34 6.08 6.37 -5.75
CA LEU A 34 6.53 6.09 -4.39
C LEU A 34 6.96 4.63 -4.27
N LYS A 35 8.05 4.40 -3.52
CA LYS A 35 8.54 3.06 -3.16
C LYS A 35 8.20 2.82 -1.70
N LEU A 36 7.52 1.73 -1.40
CA LEU A 36 7.16 1.35 -0.03
C LEU A 36 8.05 0.20 0.45
N LEU A 37 8.69 0.38 1.60
CA LEU A 37 9.38 -0.67 2.32
C LEU A 37 8.57 -1.01 3.57
N HIS A 38 8.04 -2.22 3.65
CA HIS A 38 7.10 -2.64 4.69
C HIS A 38 7.68 -3.81 5.49
N PHE A 39 7.97 -3.57 6.77
CA PHE A 39 8.42 -4.59 7.71
C PHE A 39 7.24 -5.01 8.57
N ASP A 40 6.68 -6.18 8.29
CA ASP A 40 5.58 -6.72 9.09
C ASP A 40 5.48 -8.24 8.97
N SER A 41 4.84 -8.86 9.96
CA SER A 41 4.49 -10.27 9.93
C SER A 41 3.56 -10.63 8.75
N HIS A 42 2.78 -9.67 8.25
CA HIS A 42 1.86 -9.81 7.13
C HIS A 42 2.20 -8.84 5.99
N PRO A 43 1.77 -9.11 4.76
CA PRO A 43 2.05 -8.22 3.64
C PRO A 43 1.17 -6.96 3.60
N ASP A 44 0.04 -6.93 4.32
CA ASP A 44 -0.99 -5.86 4.28
C ASP A 44 -1.51 -5.48 2.88
N MET A 45 -1.38 -6.41 1.94
CA MET A 45 -1.78 -6.28 0.52
C MET A 45 -3.03 -7.11 0.19
N GLY A 46 -3.93 -7.31 1.15
CA GLY A 46 -5.26 -7.86 0.86
C GLY A 46 -6.01 -7.01 -0.17
N ILE A 47 -6.96 -7.60 -0.90
CA ILE A 47 -7.85 -6.85 -1.80
C ILE A 47 -9.02 -6.34 -0.96
N PRO A 48 -9.18 -5.02 -0.78
CA PRO A 48 -10.30 -4.47 -0.02
C PRO A 48 -11.59 -4.49 -0.85
N ASP A 49 -12.74 -4.55 -0.17
CA ASP A 49 -14.07 -4.42 -0.78
C ASP A 49 -14.40 -2.94 -1.03
N VAL A 50 -13.76 -2.37 -2.05
CA VAL A 50 -13.81 -0.95 -2.38
C VAL A 50 -13.97 -0.77 -3.89
N GLU A 51 -14.83 0.16 -4.28
CA GLU A 51 -15.02 0.49 -5.69
C GLU A 51 -13.83 1.28 -6.24
N CYS A 52 -13.53 1.06 -7.53
CA CYS A 52 -12.43 1.77 -8.19
C CYS A 52 -12.62 3.31 -8.16
N SER A 53 -13.87 3.77 -8.22
CA SER A 53 -14.21 5.18 -8.10
C SER A 53 -13.85 5.76 -6.74
N GLU A 54 -14.03 4.99 -5.66
CA GLU A 54 -13.72 5.40 -4.29
C GLU A 54 -12.21 5.53 -4.12
N ILE A 55 -11.43 4.56 -4.64
CA ILE A 55 -9.96 4.62 -4.59
C ILE A 55 -9.43 5.89 -5.27
N LEU A 56 -9.99 6.27 -6.42
CA LEU A 56 -9.46 7.35 -7.25
C LEU A 56 -9.99 8.74 -6.90
N ARG A 57 -11.18 8.83 -6.30
CA ARG A 57 -11.90 10.12 -6.15
C ARG A 57 -12.44 10.40 -4.76
N ASP A 58 -12.54 9.40 -3.89
CA ASP A 58 -13.12 9.55 -2.55
C ASP A 58 -12.22 8.93 -1.48
N PRO A 59 -11.11 9.60 -1.13
CA PRO A 59 -10.20 9.10 -0.10
C PRO A 59 -10.87 8.97 1.27
N GLU A 60 -11.93 9.73 1.55
CA GLU A 60 -12.64 9.63 2.83
C GLU A 60 -13.43 8.32 2.94
N GLN A 61 -14.17 7.95 1.89
CA GLN A 61 -14.87 6.67 1.84
C GLN A 61 -13.90 5.49 1.78
N LEU A 62 -12.82 5.61 1.01
CA LEU A 62 -11.75 4.61 0.99
C LEU A 62 -11.24 4.31 2.40
N MET A 63 -10.94 5.34 3.19
CA MET A 63 -10.40 5.18 4.55
C MET A 63 -11.37 4.50 5.51
N LYS A 64 -12.68 4.59 5.27
CA LYS A 64 -13.71 3.90 6.09
C LYS A 64 -13.80 2.40 5.78
N LYS A 65 -13.34 1.97 4.60
CA LYS A 65 -13.48 0.59 4.10
C LYS A 65 -12.20 -0.24 4.18
N VAL A 66 -11.04 0.41 4.20
CA VAL A 66 -9.75 -0.27 4.38
C VAL A 66 -9.51 -0.66 5.84
N SER A 67 -8.81 -1.77 6.01
CA SER A 67 -8.46 -2.37 7.29
C SER A 67 -6.96 -2.62 7.38
N ILE A 68 -6.49 -3.12 8.52
CA ILE A 68 -5.05 -3.31 8.79
C ILE A 68 -4.37 -4.22 7.78
N GLU A 69 -5.11 -5.14 7.17
CA GLU A 69 -4.60 -6.18 6.28
C GLU A 69 -4.62 -5.83 4.78
N ASN A 70 -5.20 -4.69 4.38
CA ASN A 70 -5.46 -4.41 2.96
C ASN A 70 -5.20 -2.95 2.53
N TRP A 71 -4.65 -2.11 3.41
CA TRP A 71 -4.51 -0.68 3.17
C TRP A 71 -3.45 -0.32 2.10
N ILE A 72 -2.52 -1.21 1.78
CA ILE A 72 -1.47 -0.95 0.78
C ILE A 72 -2.02 -1.02 -0.65
N THR A 73 -2.90 -1.99 -0.93
CA THR A 73 -3.41 -2.27 -2.28
C THR A 73 -4.06 -1.06 -2.95
N PRO A 74 -4.90 -0.26 -2.27
CA PRO A 74 -5.45 0.97 -2.85
C PRO A 74 -4.41 1.99 -3.32
N MET A 75 -3.27 2.12 -2.62
CA MET A 75 -2.22 3.06 -3.03
C MET A 75 -1.52 2.61 -4.32
N ILE A 76 -1.39 1.29 -4.51
CA ILE A 76 -0.88 0.71 -5.75
C ILE A 76 -1.88 0.98 -6.88
N TYR A 77 -3.16 0.68 -6.63
CA TYR A 77 -4.22 0.86 -7.62
C TYR A 77 -4.43 2.33 -8.01
N ALA A 78 -4.30 3.27 -7.06
CA ALA A 78 -4.34 4.71 -7.31
C ALA A 78 -3.10 5.24 -8.06
N GLY A 79 -2.07 4.42 -8.26
CA GLY A 79 -0.82 4.81 -8.92
C GLY A 79 0.11 5.67 -8.07
N HIS A 80 -0.14 5.79 -6.76
CA HIS A 80 0.75 6.50 -5.84
C HIS A 80 2.03 5.71 -5.60
N VAL A 81 1.89 4.41 -5.33
CA VAL A 81 2.99 3.47 -5.07
C VAL A 81 3.15 2.55 -6.28
N ASP A 82 4.37 2.46 -6.81
CA ASP A 82 4.64 1.59 -7.97
C ASP A 82 5.43 0.32 -7.58
N HIS A 83 6.07 0.31 -6.41
CA HIS A 83 6.80 -0.85 -5.89
C HIS A 83 6.61 -0.97 -4.38
N VAL A 84 6.35 -2.20 -3.94
CA VAL A 84 6.30 -2.57 -2.52
C VAL A 84 7.33 -3.66 -2.28
N ILE A 85 8.22 -3.44 -1.31
CA ILE A 85 9.11 -4.46 -0.78
C ILE A 85 8.57 -4.83 0.60
N TRP A 86 7.96 -5.99 0.71
CA TRP A 86 7.58 -6.56 1.99
C TRP A 86 8.71 -7.43 2.53
N MET A 87 9.20 -7.09 3.72
CA MET A 87 10.25 -7.81 4.42
C MET A 87 9.64 -8.64 5.54
N HIS A 88 9.32 -9.90 5.24
CA HIS A 88 8.83 -10.86 6.24
C HIS A 88 9.88 -11.14 7.30
N PRO A 89 9.62 -10.84 8.58
CA PRO A 89 10.65 -10.88 9.60
C PRO A 89 10.87 -12.28 10.17
N THR A 90 12.07 -12.52 10.71
CA THR A 90 12.44 -13.85 11.23
C THR A 90 11.58 -14.30 12.40
N TRP A 91 11.02 -13.35 13.18
CA TRP A 91 10.17 -13.62 14.35
C TRP A 91 8.76 -14.09 14.00
N SER A 92 8.24 -13.81 12.79
CA SER A 92 6.88 -14.23 12.40
C SER A 92 6.88 -15.68 11.88
N ARG A 93 6.09 -16.56 12.52
CA ARG A 93 5.99 -17.99 12.16
C ARG A 93 4.69 -18.36 11.44
N GLN A 94 3.82 -17.39 11.14
CA GLN A 94 2.51 -17.63 10.55
C GLN A 94 2.61 -17.99 9.06
N LEU A 95 3.57 -17.40 8.34
CA LEU A 95 3.84 -17.68 6.92
C LEU A 95 5.15 -18.45 6.80
N LEU A 96 5.05 -19.73 6.43
CA LEU A 96 6.18 -20.66 6.40
C LEU A 96 6.92 -20.67 5.07
N ASN A 97 6.23 -20.32 3.97
CA ASN A 97 6.87 -20.20 2.67
C ASN A 97 7.55 -18.84 2.54
N ARG A 98 8.85 -18.80 2.89
CA ARG A 98 9.68 -17.59 2.89
C ARG A 98 10.51 -17.41 1.61
N LYS A 99 10.13 -18.07 0.52
CA LYS A 99 10.83 -17.92 -0.76
C LYS A 99 10.65 -16.49 -1.26
N PRO A 100 11.75 -15.77 -1.57
CA PRO A 100 11.64 -14.48 -2.26
C PRO A 100 10.82 -14.67 -3.53
N THR A 101 9.71 -13.97 -3.62
CA THR A 101 8.77 -14.07 -4.74
C THR A 101 8.46 -12.66 -5.22
N CYS A 102 8.47 -12.47 -6.53
CA CYS A 102 8.10 -11.22 -7.17
C CYS A 102 6.71 -11.39 -7.81
N TYR A 103 5.85 -10.39 -7.60
CA TYR A 103 4.53 -10.32 -8.20
C TYR A 103 4.43 -9.00 -8.96
N SER A 104 3.74 -9.04 -10.10
CA SER A 104 3.35 -7.84 -10.84
C SER A 104 1.85 -7.66 -10.70
N ILE A 105 1.42 -6.43 -10.43
CA ILE A 105 0.01 -6.07 -10.29
C ILE A 105 -0.36 -5.21 -11.50
N GLY A 106 -1.41 -5.61 -12.22
CA GLY A 106 -1.88 -4.90 -13.41
C GLY A 106 -2.54 -5.82 -14.41
N GLU A 107 -2.84 -5.28 -15.59
CA GLU A 107 -3.32 -6.07 -16.72
C GLU A 107 -2.19 -6.99 -17.20
N ASP A 108 -2.45 -8.30 -17.15
CA ASP A 108 -1.53 -9.30 -17.70
C ASP A 108 -1.63 -9.25 -19.22
N LEU A 109 -0.49 -9.00 -19.88
CA LEU A 109 -0.40 -8.84 -21.34
C LEU A 109 -0.68 -10.16 -22.10
N CYS A 110 -0.63 -11.30 -21.41
CA CYS A 110 -0.72 -12.64 -21.97
C CYS A 110 -2.10 -13.29 -21.73
N THR A 111 -2.83 -12.93 -20.68
CA THR A 111 -4.20 -13.40 -20.45
C THR A 111 -5.21 -12.42 -21.03
N LYS A 112 -5.88 -12.82 -22.13
CA LYS A 112 -7.06 -12.10 -22.62
C LYS A 112 -8.12 -12.07 -21.52
N ARG A 113 -8.74 -10.91 -21.29
CA ARG A 113 -9.90 -10.77 -20.39
C ARG A 113 -10.90 -11.88 -20.70
N LEU A 114 -11.34 -12.59 -19.67
CA LEU A 114 -12.55 -13.40 -19.76
C LEU A 114 -13.69 -12.41 -20.02
N VAL A 115 -14.14 -12.36 -21.27
CA VAL A 115 -15.29 -11.55 -21.71
C VAL A 115 -16.57 -12.29 -21.38
#